data_AF-A0A520JAA5-F1
#
_entry.id   AF-A0A520JAA5-F1
#
_cell.length_a   1.000
_cell.length_b   1.000
_cell.length_c   1.000
_cell.angle_alpha   90.00
_cell.angle_beta   90.00
_cell.angle_gamma   90.00
#
_symmetry.space_group_name_H-M   'P 1'
#
loop_
_entity.id
_entity.type
_entity.pdbx_description
1 polymer ?
#
loop_
_entity_poly.entity_id
_entity_poly.type
_entity_poly.pdbx_seq_one_letter_code
_entity_poly.pdbx_strand_id
1 'polypeptide(L)'
;MDALVSIEWLANELGAASGVGDLRIVDATYAEGRDAAAEYEAAHIPGAVFMNLSELRDTDSDLPNTLPSAEKFASRMQTLGLGDGSRIVLYDSSPWHTSARAWWLLRLFGAHNVAILDGGLAKWQAKGREIATGKETPRHRHFTTWADLKGVRDL
;
A
#
# COMPACT_ATOMS: atom_id res chain seq x y z
N MET A 1 14.60 -5.44 3.72
CA MET A 1 13.94 -5.78 2.44
C MET A 1 14.33 -4.72 1.44
N ASP A 2 14.65 -5.10 0.21
CA ASP A 2 14.96 -4.15 -0.86
C ASP A 2 13.74 -3.26 -1.17
N ALA A 3 13.97 -2.07 -1.71
CA ALA A 3 12.88 -1.15 -2.05
C ALA A 3 12.00 -1.67 -3.22
N LEU A 4 12.50 -2.63 -3.98
CA LEU A 4 11.82 -3.27 -5.09
C LEU A 4 11.92 -4.79 -4.93
N VAL A 5 10.80 -5.51 -5.03
CA VAL A 5 10.73 -6.98 -4.96
C VAL A 5 10.09 -7.55 -6.22
N SER A 6 10.51 -8.74 -6.65
CA SER A 6 9.95 -9.39 -7.83
C SER A 6 8.63 -10.10 -7.54
N ILE A 7 7.86 -10.37 -8.59
CA ILE A 7 6.63 -11.18 -8.49
C ILE A 7 6.92 -12.63 -8.12
N GLU A 8 8.11 -13.15 -8.45
CA GLU A 8 8.57 -14.49 -8.04
C GLU A 8 8.84 -14.52 -6.55
N TRP A 9 9.49 -13.49 -6.00
CA TRP A 9 9.72 -13.39 -4.56
C TRP A 9 8.40 -13.31 -3.80
N LEU A 10 7.47 -12.44 -4.24
CA LEU A 10 6.17 -12.29 -3.57
C LEU A 10 5.38 -13.60 -3.60
N ALA A 11 5.36 -14.30 -4.72
CA ALA A 11 4.66 -15.58 -4.83
C ALA A 11 5.26 -16.67 -3.94
N ASN A 12 6.60 -16.71 -3.82
CA ASN A 12 7.27 -17.63 -2.91
C ASN A 12 6.93 -17.33 -1.45
N GLU A 13 6.90 -16.05 -1.08
CA GLU A 13 6.50 -15.64 0.28
C GLU A 13 5.04 -16.00 0.57
N LEU A 14 4.13 -15.79 -0.38
CA LEU A 14 2.72 -16.17 -0.24
C LEU A 14 2.54 -17.69 -0.10
N GLY A 15 3.28 -18.49 -0.87
CA GLY A 15 3.24 -19.95 -0.76
C GLY A 15 3.88 -20.50 0.52
N ALA A 16 4.92 -19.84 1.04
CA ALA A 16 5.58 -20.21 2.29
C ALA A 16 4.78 -19.75 3.52
N ALA A 17 4.03 -18.64 3.42
CA ALA A 17 3.22 -18.08 4.49
C ALA A 17 1.90 -18.85 4.66
N SER A 18 1.98 -20.09 5.14
CA SER A 18 0.84 -20.80 5.72
C SER A 18 0.44 -20.15 7.06
N GLY A 19 -0.29 -19.02 6.99
CA GLY A 19 -1.22 -18.58 8.04
C GLY A 19 -0.77 -17.55 9.08
N VAL A 20 0.53 -17.21 9.24
CA VAL A 20 0.98 -16.26 10.28
C VAL A 20 2.16 -15.40 9.82
N GLY A 21 2.02 -14.72 8.69
CA GLY A 21 3.03 -13.78 8.19
C GLY A 21 2.83 -12.34 8.70
N ASP A 22 3.93 -11.66 8.96
CA ASP A 22 4.05 -10.20 9.07
C ASP A 22 3.99 -9.48 7.70
N LEU A 23 3.94 -10.24 6.60
CA LEU A 23 3.79 -9.73 5.23
C LEU A 23 2.38 -9.15 5.01
N ARG A 24 2.34 -7.96 4.41
CA ARG A 24 1.14 -7.24 4.03
C ARG A 24 1.29 -6.77 2.59
N ILE A 25 0.27 -7.07 1.79
CA ILE A 25 0.21 -6.63 0.40
C ILE A 25 -0.78 -5.49 0.35
N VAL A 26 -0.42 -4.43 -0.36
CA VAL A 26 -1.22 -3.21 -0.41
C VAL A 26 -1.37 -2.80 -1.87
N ASP A 27 -2.63 -2.69 -2.30
CA ASP A 27 -2.97 -2.02 -3.55
C ASP A 27 -3.04 -0.51 -3.30
N ALA A 28 -2.13 0.23 -3.92
CA ALA A 28 -2.06 1.69 -3.84
C ALA A 28 -2.45 2.35 -5.17
N THR A 29 -3.35 1.72 -5.94
CA THR A 29 -3.85 2.24 -7.20
C THR A 29 -4.62 3.54 -6.99
N TYR A 30 -4.21 4.56 -7.72
CA TYR A 30 -4.98 5.78 -7.92
C TYR A 30 -4.87 6.21 -9.38
N ALA A 31 -6.01 6.54 -10.00
CA ALA A 31 -6.05 7.12 -11.32
C ALA A 31 -7.29 8.01 -11.44
N GLU A 32 -7.09 9.20 -11.99
CA GLU A 32 -8.18 10.16 -12.18
C GLU A 32 -9.23 9.60 -13.16
N GLY A 33 -10.51 9.75 -12.82
CA GLY A 33 -11.63 9.25 -13.63
C GLY A 33 -11.84 7.72 -13.56
N ARG A 34 -11.09 7.00 -12.72
CA ARG A 34 -11.26 5.56 -12.47
C ARG A 34 -11.75 5.30 -11.04
N ASP A 35 -12.57 4.27 -10.88
CA ASP A 35 -12.95 3.76 -9.57
C ASP A 35 -11.95 2.68 -9.14
N ALA A 36 -10.82 3.11 -8.58
CA ALA A 36 -9.76 2.21 -8.15
C ALA A 36 -10.22 1.23 -7.06
N ALA A 37 -11.23 1.59 -6.25
CA ALA A 37 -11.78 0.70 -5.23
C ALA A 37 -12.58 -0.43 -5.89
N ALA A 38 -13.44 -0.11 -6.85
CA ALA A 38 -14.18 -1.12 -7.62
C ALA A 38 -13.25 -2.02 -8.44
N GLU A 39 -12.17 -1.47 -8.99
CA GLU A 39 -11.15 -2.25 -9.71
C GLU A 39 -10.41 -3.23 -8.80
N TYR A 40 -10.00 -2.78 -7.60
CA TYR A 40 -9.45 -3.67 -6.57
C TYR A 40 -10.45 -4.77 -6.20
N GLU A 41 -11.72 -4.42 -5.96
CA GLU A 41 -12.76 -5.41 -5.65
C GLU A 41 -12.97 -6.41 -6.79
N ALA A 42 -12.78 -5.99 -8.04
CA ALA A 42 -12.91 -6.87 -9.20
C ALA A 42 -11.69 -7.81 -9.38
N ALA A 43 -10.48 -7.35 -9.07
CA ALA A 43 -9.27 -8.17 -9.14
C ALA A 43 -8.11 -7.57 -8.35
N HIS A 44 -7.59 -8.32 -7.37
CA HIS A 44 -6.40 -7.94 -6.61
C HIS A 44 -5.51 -9.16 -6.29
N ILE A 45 -4.27 -8.91 -5.85
CA ILE A 45 -3.40 -9.98 -5.35
C ILE A 45 -4.00 -10.56 -4.05
N PRO A 46 -4.11 -11.89 -3.86
CA PRO A 46 -4.73 -12.48 -2.68
C PRO A 46 -4.18 -11.94 -1.35
N GLY A 47 -5.09 -11.56 -0.44
CA GLY A 47 -4.75 -10.97 0.86
C GLY A 47 -4.27 -9.51 0.80
N ALA A 48 -4.29 -8.87 -0.38
CA ALA A 48 -4.00 -7.45 -0.51
C ALA A 48 -5.12 -6.59 0.07
N VAL A 49 -4.76 -5.48 0.69
CA VAL A 49 -5.70 -4.46 1.17
C VAL A 49 -5.63 -3.22 0.29
N PHE A 50 -6.76 -2.55 0.08
CA PHE A 50 -6.80 -1.33 -0.73
C PHE A 50 -6.46 -0.09 0.10
N MET A 51 -5.40 0.62 -0.29
CA MET A 51 -5.00 1.91 0.29
C MET A 51 -5.51 3.05 -0.59
N ASN A 52 -6.62 3.67 -0.18
CA ASN A 52 -7.17 4.82 -0.89
C ASN A 52 -6.28 6.07 -0.73
N LEU A 53 -5.42 6.32 -1.72
CA LEU A 53 -4.52 7.47 -1.71
C LEU A 53 -5.23 8.82 -1.79
N SER A 54 -6.45 8.87 -2.36
CA SER A 54 -7.23 10.11 -2.41
C SER A 54 -7.67 10.60 -1.02
N GLU A 55 -7.81 9.67 -0.07
CA GLU A 55 -8.11 9.98 1.34
C GLU A 55 -6.85 10.27 2.17
N LEU A 56 -5.68 9.84 1.71
CA LEU A 56 -4.37 10.05 2.36
C LEU A 56 -3.71 11.35 1.89
N ARG A 57 -4.46 12.43 2.08
CA ARG A 57 -4.01 13.81 1.89
C ARG A 57 -4.51 14.69 3.01
N ASP A 58 -3.90 15.86 3.17
CA ASP A 58 -4.48 16.91 4.01
C ASP A 58 -5.75 17.45 3.34
N THR A 59 -6.84 17.47 4.10
CA THR A 59 -8.16 17.92 3.65
C THR A 59 -8.41 19.38 3.94
N ASP A 60 -7.56 20.00 4.76
CA ASP A 60 -7.64 21.42 5.12
C ASP A 60 -6.83 22.30 4.16
N SER A 61 -6.02 21.68 3.29
CA SER A 61 -5.25 22.37 2.25
C SER A 61 -6.00 22.43 0.91
N ASP A 62 -5.97 23.61 0.28
CA ASP A 62 -6.46 23.81 -1.10
C ASP A 62 -5.57 23.14 -2.17
N LEU A 63 -4.39 22.63 -1.77
CA LEU A 63 -3.45 21.99 -2.68
C LEU A 63 -3.71 20.49 -2.80
N PRO A 64 -3.60 19.93 -4.02
CA PRO A 64 -3.81 18.51 -4.22
C PRO A 64 -2.66 17.70 -3.63
N ASN A 65 -2.97 16.50 -3.11
CA ASN A 65 -1.99 15.48 -2.73
C ASN A 65 -0.96 15.95 -1.68
N THR A 66 -1.34 16.88 -0.82
CA THR A 66 -0.59 17.32 0.36
C THR A 66 -0.43 16.21 1.38
N LEU A 67 0.48 16.42 2.33
CA LEU A 67 0.81 15.44 3.35
C LEU A 67 -0.33 15.36 4.40
N PRO A 68 -0.96 14.19 4.65
CA PRO A 68 -1.94 14.07 5.72
C PRO A 68 -1.31 14.26 7.10
N SER A 69 -2.12 14.57 8.12
CA SER A 69 -1.64 14.54 9.51
C SER A 69 -1.20 13.12 9.92
N ALA A 70 -0.29 13.04 10.89
CA ALA A 70 0.20 11.77 11.41
C ALA A 70 -0.93 10.92 12.00
N GLU A 71 -1.87 11.56 12.72
CA GLU A 71 -3.02 10.89 13.34
C GLU A 71 -3.94 10.27 12.28
N LYS A 72 -4.23 11.02 11.21
CA LYS A 72 -5.04 10.55 10.09
C LYS A 72 -4.36 9.37 9.40
N PHE A 73 -3.06 9.48 9.14
CA PHE A 73 -2.29 8.40 8.54
C PHE A 73 -2.29 7.14 9.42
N ALA A 74 -1.98 7.29 10.71
CA ALA A 74 -1.97 6.18 11.68
C ALA A 74 -3.32 5.45 11.71
N SER A 75 -4.42 6.20 11.87
CA SER A 75 -5.78 5.64 11.93
C SER A 75 -6.12 4.82 10.68
N ARG A 76 -5.71 5.31 9.50
CA ARG A 76 -5.90 4.59 8.24
C ARG A 76 -5.05 3.32 8.16
N MET A 77 -3.77 3.38 8.53
CA MET A 77 -2.89 2.19 8.51
C MET A 77 -3.40 1.09 9.45
N GLN A 78 -3.88 1.46 10.64
CA GLN A 78 -4.45 0.51 11.61
C GLN A 78 -5.67 -0.22 11.05
N THR A 79 -6.56 0.50 10.36
CA THR A 79 -7.77 -0.05 9.71
C THR A 79 -7.40 -1.03 8.58
N LEU A 80 -6.31 -0.74 7.86
CA LEU A 80 -5.75 -1.62 6.83
C LEU A 80 -4.96 -2.81 7.41
N GLY A 81 -4.92 -2.97 8.74
CA GLY A 81 -4.16 -4.04 9.40
C GLY A 81 -2.64 -3.95 9.18
N LEU A 82 -2.16 -2.77 8.79
CA LEU A 82 -0.75 -2.43 8.71
C LEU A 82 -0.33 -1.98 10.11
N GLY A 83 0.74 -2.59 10.62
CA GLY A 83 1.22 -2.27 11.96
C GLY A 83 2.72 -2.35 12.08
N ASP A 84 3.19 -2.00 13.26
CA ASP A 84 4.60 -2.00 13.60
C ASP A 84 5.21 -3.39 13.33
N GLY A 85 6.38 -3.41 12.67
CA GLY A 85 7.06 -4.64 12.28
C GLY A 85 6.49 -5.37 11.06
N SER A 86 5.46 -4.84 10.39
CA SER A 86 4.95 -5.44 9.14
C SER A 86 5.96 -5.30 8.00
N ARG A 87 6.08 -6.34 7.17
CA ARG A 87 6.73 -6.27 5.86
C ARG A 87 5.67 -5.87 4.85
N ILE A 88 5.79 -4.69 4.25
CA ILE A 88 4.75 -4.14 3.36
C ILE A 88 5.25 -4.20 1.92
N VAL A 89 4.45 -4.81 1.04
CA VAL A 89 4.68 -4.83 -0.41
C VAL A 89 3.55 -4.07 -1.08
N LEU A 90 3.90 -2.99 -1.76
CA LEU A 90 2.99 -2.11 -2.47
C LEU A 90 2.95 -2.50 -3.94
N TYR A 91 1.79 -2.44 -4.55
CA TYR A 91 1.67 -2.46 -6.00
C TYR A 91 0.60 -1.46 -6.43
N ASP A 92 0.51 -1.23 -7.74
CA ASP A 92 -0.62 -0.52 -8.33
C ASP A 92 -0.91 -1.04 -9.74
N SER A 93 -2.05 -0.61 -10.29
CA SER A 93 -2.45 -0.73 -11.70
C SER A 93 -2.63 0.66 -12.35
N SER A 94 -1.96 1.66 -11.79
CA SER A 94 -2.04 3.04 -12.24
C SER A 94 -1.06 3.32 -13.38
N PRO A 95 -1.39 4.24 -14.31
CA PRO A 95 -0.43 4.70 -15.31
C PRO A 95 0.69 5.58 -14.72
N TRP A 96 0.58 5.98 -13.44
CA TRP A 96 1.47 6.95 -12.79
C TRP A 96 2.35 6.35 -11.70
N HIS A 97 2.32 5.03 -11.52
CA HIS A 97 3.06 4.32 -10.46
C HIS A 97 2.80 4.89 -9.06
N THR A 98 1.51 5.02 -8.71
CA THR A 98 1.06 5.64 -7.46
C THR A 98 1.51 4.89 -6.21
N SER A 99 1.94 3.63 -6.33
CA SER A 99 2.63 2.88 -5.27
C SER A 99 3.90 3.58 -4.76
N ALA A 100 4.59 4.37 -5.58
CA ALA A 100 5.74 5.16 -5.14
C ALA A 100 5.36 6.25 -4.12
N ARG A 101 4.18 6.87 -4.26
CA ARG A 101 3.66 7.82 -3.27
C ARG A 101 3.34 7.11 -1.96
N ALA A 102 2.68 5.97 -2.03
CA ALA A 102 2.37 5.17 -0.85
C ALA A 102 3.65 4.74 -0.11
N TRP A 103 4.65 4.31 -0.87
CA TRP A 103 5.97 3.95 -0.34
C TRP A 103 6.61 5.12 0.40
N TRP A 104 6.62 6.31 -0.20
CA TRP A 104 7.18 7.50 0.42
C TRP A 104 6.43 7.88 1.70
N LEU A 105 5.08 7.90 1.68
CA LEU A 105 4.27 8.20 2.86
C LEU A 105 4.55 7.22 4.01
N LEU A 106 4.56 5.92 3.71
CA LEU A 106 4.84 4.89 4.72
C LEU A 106 6.22 5.09 5.35
N ARG A 107 7.27 5.35 4.56
CA ARG A 107 8.61 5.59 5.10
C ARG A 107 8.72 6.90 5.86
N LEU A 108 8.07 7.96 5.38
CA LEU A 108 8.01 9.25 6.06
C LEU A 108 7.41 9.11 7.45
N PHE A 109 6.37 8.27 7.61
CA PHE A 109 5.71 7.99 8.88
C PHE A 109 6.32 6.82 9.68
N GLY A 110 7.52 6.37 9.32
CA GLY A 110 8.31 5.44 10.15
C GLY A 110 8.22 3.96 9.78
N ALA A 111 7.52 3.57 8.72
CA ALA A 111 7.57 2.19 8.24
C ALA A 111 8.90 1.90 7.54
N HIS A 112 9.70 0.98 8.09
CA HIS A 112 11.03 0.70 7.58
C HIS A 112 11.08 -0.42 6.54
N ASN A 113 10.19 -1.40 6.62
CA ASN A 113 10.16 -2.58 5.75
C ASN A 113 9.09 -2.43 4.68
N VAL A 114 9.32 -1.54 3.71
CA VAL A 114 8.38 -1.25 2.63
C VAL A 114 9.06 -1.42 1.27
N ALA A 115 8.46 -2.22 0.41
CA ALA A 115 8.92 -2.48 -0.95
C ALA A 115 7.80 -2.25 -1.96
N ILE A 116 8.17 -2.01 -3.22
CA ILE A 116 7.27 -1.95 -4.36
C ILE A 116 7.41 -3.26 -5.16
N LEU A 117 6.30 -3.80 -5.66
CA LEU A 117 6.26 -4.97 -6.52
C LEU A 117 6.65 -4.59 -7.95
N ASP A 118 7.77 -5.12 -8.43
CA ASP A 118 8.25 -4.90 -9.78
C ASP A 118 7.29 -5.46 -10.84
N GLY A 119 6.69 -4.55 -11.61
CA GLY A 119 5.72 -4.84 -12.66
C GLY A 119 4.25 -4.89 -12.22
N GLY A 120 3.97 -4.68 -10.93
CA GLY A 120 2.62 -4.50 -10.39
C GLY A 120 1.63 -5.63 -10.70
N LEU A 121 0.34 -5.28 -10.69
CA LEU A 121 -0.74 -6.25 -10.93
C LEU A 121 -0.71 -6.80 -12.37
N ALA A 122 -0.31 -5.98 -13.35
CA ALA A 122 -0.25 -6.38 -14.75
C ALA A 122 0.72 -7.54 -14.98
N LYS A 123 1.95 -7.46 -14.44
CA LYS A 123 2.94 -8.54 -14.57
C LYS A 123 2.53 -9.78 -13.76
N TRP A 124 1.87 -9.60 -12.61
CA TRP A 124 1.30 -10.68 -11.81
C TRP A 124 0.27 -11.50 -12.62
N GLN A 125 -0.70 -10.83 -13.22
CA GLN A 125 -1.72 -11.46 -14.08
C GLN A 125 -1.13 -12.06 -15.36
N ALA A 126 -0.17 -11.39 -16.00
CA ALA A 126 0.49 -11.89 -17.21
C ALA A 126 1.25 -13.21 -16.97
N LYS A 127 1.62 -13.52 -15.72
CA LYS A 127 2.20 -14.82 -15.32
C LYS A 127 1.15 -15.86 -14.92
N GLY A 128 -0.14 -15.59 -15.09
CA GLY A 128 -1.23 -16.52 -14.77
C GLY A 128 -1.35 -16.82 -13.27
N ARG A 129 -0.93 -15.88 -12.41
CA ARG A 129 -1.00 -16.05 -10.96
C ARG A 129 -2.40 -15.78 -10.44
N GLU A 130 -2.72 -16.39 -9.29
CA GLU A 130 -4.03 -16.27 -8.65
C GLU A 130 -4.39 -14.82 -8.32
N ILE A 131 -5.66 -14.49 -8.46
CA ILE A 131 -6.25 -13.20 -8.08
C ILE A 131 -7.43 -13.45 -7.15
N ALA A 132 -7.67 -12.51 -6.25
CA ALA A 132 -8.83 -12.48 -5.37
C ALA A 132 -9.79 -11.37 -5.80
N THR A 133 -11.02 -11.44 -5.29
CA THR A 133 -12.12 -10.50 -5.55
C THR A 133 -12.83 -10.16 -4.24
N GLY A 134 -13.48 -9.00 -4.20
CA GLY A 134 -14.14 -8.47 -3.00
C GLY A 134 -13.20 -7.64 -2.13
N LYS A 135 -13.62 -7.40 -0.88
CA LYS A 135 -12.84 -6.65 0.10
C LYS A 135 -12.21 -7.57 1.12
N GLU A 136 -10.91 -7.40 1.34
CA GLU A 136 -10.23 -8.02 2.47
C GLU A 136 -10.49 -7.24 3.76
N THR A 137 -10.85 -7.95 4.83
CA THR A 137 -11.04 -7.36 6.17
C THR A 137 -9.96 -7.86 7.12
N PRO A 138 -8.76 -7.26 7.10
CA PRO A 138 -7.66 -7.67 7.96
C PRO A 138 -7.96 -7.36 9.43
N ARG A 139 -7.33 -8.09 10.35
CA ARG A 139 -7.37 -7.73 11.78
C ARG A 139 -6.60 -6.43 11.99
N HIS A 140 -7.18 -5.50 12.76
CA HIS A 140 -6.52 -4.27 13.14
C HIS A 140 -5.16 -4.53 13.80
N ARG A 141 -4.19 -3.68 13.50
CA ARG A 141 -2.88 -3.67 14.14
C ARG A 141 -2.52 -2.27 14.59
N HIS A 142 -1.70 -2.16 15.62
CA HIS A 142 -1.17 -0.88 16.06
C HIS A 142 -0.10 -0.40 15.06
N PHE A 143 -0.21 0.87 14.65
CA PHE A 143 0.76 1.55 13.80
C PHE A 143 1.24 2.80 14.52
N THR A 144 2.52 2.83 14.88
CA THR A 144 3.17 3.98 15.52
C THR A 144 3.76 4.87 14.45
N THR A 145 3.27 6.11 14.35
CA THR A 145 3.83 7.08 13.42
C THR A 145 5.05 7.77 13.99
N TRP A 146 6.12 7.80 13.22
CA TRP A 146 7.27 8.64 13.47
C TRP A 146 7.54 9.47 12.20
N ALA A 147 7.34 10.79 12.27
CA ALA A 147 7.48 11.67 11.11
C ALA A 147 8.78 12.47 11.18
N ASP A 148 9.72 12.21 10.26
CA ASP A 148 10.86 13.11 10.03
C ASP A 148 10.53 14.10 8.91
N LEU A 149 10.06 15.28 9.31
CA LEU A 149 9.61 16.33 8.38
C LEU A 149 10.76 17.15 7.78
N LYS A 150 12.03 16.84 8.06
CA LYS A 150 13.18 17.63 7.57
C LYS A 150 13.26 17.75 6.03
N GLY A 151 12.63 16.82 5.31
CA GLY A 151 12.55 16.83 3.85
C GLY A 151 11.24 17.38 3.27
N VAL A 152 10.28 17.77 4.11
CA VAL A 152 8.96 18.28 3.70
C VAL A 152 9.03 19.81 3.67
N ARG A 153 8.62 20.41 2.55
CA ARG A 153 8.51 21.86 2.41
C ARG A 153 7.07 22.29 2.70
N ASP A 154 6.92 23.34 3.50
CA ASP A 154 5.71 24.15 3.60
C ASP A 154 5.74 25.25 2.52
N LEU A 155 4.59 25.88 2.31
CA LEU A 155 4.40 27.02 1.40
C LEU A 155 4.05 28.27 2.20
#